data_AF-A0A1C2I796-F1
#
_entry.id   AF-A0A1C2I796-F1
#
_cell.length_a   1.000
_cell.length_b   1.000
_cell.length_c   1.000
_cell.angle_alpha   90.00
_cell.angle_beta   90.00
_cell.angle_gamma   90.00
#
_symmetry.space_group_name_H-M   'P 1'
#
loop_
_entity.id
_entity.type
_entity.pdbx_description
1 polymer ?
#
loop_
_entity_poly.entity_id
_entity_poly.type
_entity_poly.pdbx_seq_one_letter_code
_entity_poly.pdbx_strand_id
1 'polypeptide(L)'
;MRDEMGKPVIFLTGNSKEWKQLNMSKEIWKMDKESMEYTENLRQAAKEYNNRKKRYTHPSGNFDKAGRWEPDEDERQDCCDDVREPSRAYPYSLMTHCRTMEHVAHLFDVDKSDLQQQVRKHEQLEMER
;
A
#
# COMPACT_ATOMS: atom_id res chain seq x y z
N MET A 1 -19.08 11.68 31.50
CA MET A 1 -19.51 10.27 31.58
C MET A 1 -19.37 9.67 30.19
N ARG A 2 -18.67 8.53 30.07
CA ARG A 2 -18.48 7.79 28.80
C ARG A 2 -19.45 6.60 28.79
N ASP A 3 -19.95 6.22 27.62
CA ASP A 3 -20.79 5.02 27.47
C ASP A 3 -19.96 3.73 27.57
N GLU A 4 -20.64 2.59 27.52
CA GLU A 4 -20.05 1.24 27.65
C GLU A 4 -19.03 0.90 26.55
N MET A 5 -18.95 1.71 25.48
CA MET A 5 -17.96 1.59 24.39
C MET A 5 -16.87 2.69 24.45
N GLY A 6 -16.82 3.47 25.52
CA GLY A 6 -15.83 4.55 25.71
C GLY A 6 -16.12 5.81 24.90
N LYS A 7 -17.29 5.92 24.25
CA LYS A 7 -17.69 7.12 23.50
C LYS A 7 -18.30 8.16 24.45
N PRO A 8 -18.13 9.46 24.18
CA PRO A 8 -18.76 10.50 25.00
C PRO A 8 -20.28 10.44 24.87
N VAL A 9 -20.99 10.40 26.01
CA VAL A 9 -22.46 10.45 26.06
C VAL A 9 -22.93 11.84 25.63
N ILE A 10 -23.65 11.93 24.51
CA ILE A 10 -24.16 13.18 23.92
C ILE A 10 -25.62 13.40 24.32
N PHE A 11 -25.89 14.49 25.06
CA PHE A 11 -27.24 14.94 25.38
C PHE A 11 -27.80 15.75 24.20
N LEU A 12 -28.95 15.33 23.66
CA LEU A 12 -29.57 15.95 22.48
C LEU A 12 -30.32 17.24 22.88
N THR A 13 -29.63 18.37 22.93
CA THR A 13 -30.25 19.71 22.91
C THR A 13 -29.84 20.41 21.62
N GLY A 14 -30.73 20.43 20.62
CA GLY A 14 -30.39 20.87 19.26
C GLY A 14 -30.03 22.35 19.14
N ASN A 15 -28.74 22.65 18.96
CA ASN A 15 -28.23 23.95 18.52
C ASN A 15 -27.39 23.79 17.22
N SER A 16 -27.66 24.57 16.17
CA SER A 16 -27.03 24.43 14.83
C SER A 16 -25.51 24.54 14.81
N LYS A 17 -24.90 25.19 15.83
CA LYS A 17 -23.45 25.26 16.01
C LYS A 17 -22.82 23.94 16.46
N GLU A 18 -23.58 23.14 17.21
CA GLU A 18 -23.16 21.84 17.76
C GLU A 18 -23.07 20.77 16.67
N TRP A 19 -23.98 20.82 15.67
CA TRP A 19 -23.94 19.97 14.47
C TRP A 19 -22.70 20.24 13.59
N LYS A 20 -22.26 21.51 13.50
CA LYS A 20 -21.02 21.87 12.76
C LYS A 20 -19.76 21.34 13.45
N GLN A 21 -19.72 21.37 14.79
CA GLN A 21 -18.58 20.90 15.57
C GLN A 21 -18.46 19.36 15.59
N LEU A 22 -19.60 18.65 15.57
CA LEU A 22 -19.64 17.19 15.42
C LEU A 22 -19.26 16.70 14.02
N ASN A 23 -19.59 17.44 12.96
CA ASN A 23 -19.15 17.09 11.60
C ASN A 23 -17.64 17.35 11.43
N MET A 24 -17.16 18.49 11.92
CA MET A 24 -15.74 18.86 11.82
C MET A 24 -14.82 17.94 12.65
N SER A 25 -15.27 17.43 13.79
CA SER A 25 -14.54 16.38 14.50
C SER A 25 -14.53 15.07 13.71
N LYS A 26 -15.68 14.58 13.20
CA LYS A 26 -15.69 13.36 12.37
C LYS A 26 -14.78 13.44 11.14
N GLU A 27 -14.66 14.62 10.52
CA GLU A 27 -13.74 14.85 9.40
C GLU A 27 -12.27 14.77 9.84
N ILE A 28 -11.89 15.36 10.98
CA ILE A 28 -10.52 15.25 11.53
C ILE A 28 -10.15 13.79 11.84
N TRP A 29 -11.04 13.04 12.51
CA TRP A 29 -10.79 11.63 12.80
C TRP A 29 -10.68 10.76 11.53
N LYS A 30 -11.35 11.16 10.44
CA LYS A 30 -11.25 10.49 9.14
C LYS A 30 -9.91 10.78 8.46
N MET A 31 -9.49 12.05 8.46
CA MET A 31 -8.19 12.47 7.92
C MET A 31 -7.00 11.85 8.68
N ASP A 32 -7.05 11.82 10.02
CA ASP A 32 -6.01 11.19 10.84
C ASP A 32 -5.93 9.67 10.57
N LYS A 33 -7.08 9.02 10.34
CA LYS A 33 -7.14 7.61 9.98
C LYS A 33 -6.54 7.33 8.60
N GLU A 34 -6.90 8.12 7.59
CA GLU A 34 -6.34 8.03 6.24
C GLU A 34 -4.82 8.26 6.24
N SER A 35 -4.34 9.22 7.05
CA SER A 35 -2.91 9.44 7.23
C SER A 35 -2.20 8.26 7.90
N MET A 36 -2.80 7.63 8.92
CA MET A 36 -2.21 6.45 9.56
C MET A 36 -2.16 5.26 8.59
N GLU A 37 -3.23 5.05 7.82
CA GLU A 37 -3.30 3.99 6.81
C GLU A 37 -2.23 4.16 5.74
N TYR A 38 -2.06 5.39 5.21
CA TYR A 38 -0.99 5.70 4.26
C TYR A 38 0.40 5.39 4.83
N THR A 39 0.68 5.78 6.09
CA THR A 39 1.99 5.49 6.70
C THR A 39 2.25 4.00 6.90
N GLU A 40 1.21 3.21 7.19
CA GLU A 40 1.34 1.76 7.32
C GLU A 40 1.55 1.11 5.95
N ASN A 41 0.78 1.51 4.93
CA ASN A 41 0.97 1.05 3.55
C ASN A 41 2.38 1.34 3.06
N LEU A 42 2.91 2.54 3.34
CA LEU A 42 4.29 2.91 3.00
C LEU A 42 5.32 1.98 3.64
N ARG A 43 5.13 1.65 4.91
CA ARG A 43 6.00 0.74 5.65
C ARG A 43 5.93 -0.68 5.10
N GLN A 44 4.72 -1.16 4.79
CA GLN A 44 4.51 -2.48 4.20
C GLN A 44 5.10 -2.57 2.79
N ALA A 45 4.88 -1.56 1.96
CA ALA A 45 5.47 -1.43 0.64
C ALA A 45 7.01 -1.47 0.68
N ALA A 46 7.63 -0.73 1.61
CA ALA A 46 9.09 -0.73 1.77
C ALA A 46 9.62 -2.11 2.17
N LYS A 47 8.93 -2.79 3.08
CA LYS A 47 9.26 -4.17 3.49
C LYS A 47 9.12 -5.14 2.33
N GLU A 48 8.01 -5.07 1.59
CA GLU A 48 7.71 -5.96 0.48
C GLU A 48 8.68 -5.76 -0.68
N TYR A 49 9.01 -4.51 -1.04
CA TYR A 49 10.04 -4.21 -2.02
C TYR A 49 11.40 -4.83 -1.64
N ASN A 50 11.81 -4.67 -0.37
CA ASN A 50 13.06 -5.24 0.12
C ASN A 50 13.03 -6.78 0.10
N ASN A 51 11.90 -7.40 0.45
CA ASN A 51 11.73 -8.85 0.37
C ASN A 51 11.79 -9.37 -1.07
N ARG A 52 11.12 -8.70 -2.02
CA ARG A 52 11.16 -9.03 -3.46
C ARG A 52 12.56 -8.85 -4.05
N LYS A 53 13.28 -7.81 -3.63
CA LYS A 53 14.69 -7.54 -3.98
C LYS A 53 15.60 -8.66 -3.46
N LYS A 54 15.40 -9.11 -2.22
CA LYS A 54 16.14 -10.22 -1.57
C LYS A 54 15.64 -11.62 -1.97
N ARG A 55 14.56 -11.71 -2.77
CA ARG A 55 13.89 -12.95 -3.19
C ARG A 55 13.28 -13.76 -2.04
N TYR A 56 12.98 -13.13 -0.91
CA TYR A 56 12.25 -13.76 0.19
C TYR A 56 10.75 -13.88 -0.09
N THR A 57 10.19 -12.93 -0.82
CA THR A 57 8.81 -12.99 -1.33
C THR A 57 8.81 -12.99 -2.85
N HIS A 58 7.76 -13.56 -3.43
CA HIS A 58 7.52 -13.61 -4.87
C HIS A 58 6.16 -12.96 -5.17
N PRO A 59 6.04 -12.20 -6.26
CA PRO A 59 4.76 -11.67 -6.70
C PRO A 59 3.79 -12.82 -7.00
N SER A 60 2.50 -12.61 -6.73
CA SER A 60 1.48 -13.62 -7.01
C SER A 60 1.28 -13.77 -8.51
N GLY A 61 1.21 -15.01 -9.00
CA GLY A 61 1.03 -15.28 -10.41
C GLY A 61 1.24 -16.74 -10.78
N ASN A 62 0.88 -17.06 -12.02
CA ASN A 62 0.83 -18.42 -12.51
C ASN A 62 1.65 -18.59 -13.79
N PHE A 63 2.18 -19.81 -13.97
CA PHE A 63 2.85 -20.19 -15.20
C PHE A 63 1.87 -20.88 -16.14
N ASP A 64 1.85 -20.45 -17.39
CA ASP A 64 1.12 -21.15 -18.43
C ASP A 64 1.85 -22.44 -18.88
N LYS A 65 1.19 -23.23 -19.73
CA LYS A 65 1.78 -24.48 -20.28
C LYS A 65 3.04 -24.25 -21.13
N ALA A 66 3.29 -23.01 -21.58
CA ALA A 66 4.45 -22.64 -22.37
C ALA A 66 5.59 -22.06 -21.51
N GLY A 67 5.44 -22.00 -20.18
CA GLY A 67 6.43 -21.48 -19.24
C GLY A 67 6.46 -19.96 -19.12
N ARG A 68 5.43 -19.26 -19.61
CA ARG A 68 5.25 -17.81 -19.46
C ARG A 68 4.59 -17.53 -18.12
N TRP A 69 5.11 -16.55 -17.40
CA TRP A 69 4.54 -16.13 -16.12
C TRP A 69 3.62 -14.93 -16.31
N GLU A 70 2.40 -15.02 -15.78
CA GLU A 70 1.42 -13.94 -15.72
C GLU A 70 1.09 -13.62 -14.25
N PRO A 71 0.95 -12.33 -13.88
CA PRO A 71 0.51 -11.95 -12.55
C PRO A 71 -0.96 -12.32 -12.32
N ASP A 72 -1.31 -12.60 -11.07
CA ASP A 72 -2.72 -12.76 -10.69
C ASP A 72 -3.45 -11.41 -10.73
N GLU A 73 -4.79 -11.44 -10.75
CA GLU A 73 -5.62 -10.23 -10.84
C GLU A 73 -5.31 -9.22 -9.72
N ASP A 74 -5.08 -9.70 -8.49
CA ASP A 74 -4.73 -8.85 -7.34
C ASP A 74 -3.32 -8.25 -7.43
N GLU A 75 -2.40 -8.92 -8.14
CA GLU A 75 -1.02 -8.45 -8.33
C GLU A 75 -0.91 -7.53 -9.55
N ARG A 76 -1.80 -7.65 -10.53
CA ARG A 76 -1.78 -6.85 -11.76
C ARG A 76 -2.22 -5.41 -11.46
N GLN A 77 -1.38 -4.46 -11.84
CA GLN A 77 -1.62 -3.02 -11.66
C GLN A 77 -1.51 -2.31 -13.01
N ASP A 78 -1.98 -1.07 -13.10
CA ASP A 78 -1.99 -0.29 -14.37
C ASP A 78 -0.60 -0.19 -15.01
N CYS A 79 0.47 -0.13 -14.21
CA CYS A 79 1.84 -0.10 -14.72
C CYS A 79 2.27 -1.39 -15.44
N CYS A 80 1.53 -2.50 -15.28
CA CYS A 80 1.77 -3.75 -16.00
C CYS A 80 1.37 -3.65 -17.48
N ASP A 81 0.44 -2.76 -17.83
CA ASP A 81 -0.09 -2.65 -19.20
C ASP A 81 0.93 -2.07 -20.19
N ASP A 82 1.86 -1.26 -19.68
CA ASP A 82 2.97 -0.70 -20.47
C ASP A 82 4.14 -1.67 -20.64
N VAL A 83 4.10 -2.82 -19.97
CA VAL A 83 5.16 -3.83 -20.00
C VAL A 83 4.92 -4.81 -21.13
N ARG A 84 5.99 -5.25 -21.79
CA ARG A 84 5.91 -6.30 -22.80
C ARG A 84 5.21 -7.54 -22.25
N GLU A 85 4.17 -7.97 -22.95
CA GLU A 85 3.49 -9.24 -22.68
C GLU A 85 4.47 -10.43 -22.71
N PRO A 86 4.32 -11.38 -21.78
CA PRO A 86 5.11 -12.60 -21.75
C PRO A 86 5.02 -13.38 -23.06
N SER A 87 6.17 -13.67 -23.64
CA SER A 87 6.28 -14.47 -24.87
C SER A 87 7.29 -15.60 -24.69
N ARG A 88 7.36 -16.55 -25.62
CA ARG A 88 8.32 -17.67 -25.52
C ARG A 88 9.79 -17.20 -25.42
N ALA A 89 10.11 -16.06 -26.03
CA ALA A 89 11.43 -15.45 -25.95
C ALA A 89 11.63 -14.62 -24.67
N TYR A 90 10.55 -14.12 -24.08
CA TYR A 90 10.57 -13.27 -22.89
C TYR A 90 9.50 -13.73 -21.87
N PRO A 91 9.65 -14.91 -21.27
CA PRO A 91 8.59 -15.51 -20.44
C PRO A 91 8.39 -14.81 -19.08
N TYR A 92 9.34 -13.95 -18.67
CA TYR A 92 9.41 -13.36 -17.34
C TYR A 92 9.34 -11.82 -17.34
N SER A 93 8.89 -11.21 -18.44
CA SER A 93 8.77 -9.75 -18.56
C SER A 93 7.98 -9.14 -17.40
N LEU A 94 6.74 -9.63 -17.19
CA LEU A 94 5.87 -9.16 -16.12
C LEU A 94 6.41 -9.53 -14.74
N MET A 95 6.92 -10.76 -14.55
CA MET A 95 7.49 -11.17 -13.26
C MET A 95 8.61 -10.22 -12.81
N THR A 96 9.45 -9.78 -13.75
CA THR A 96 10.54 -8.85 -13.47
C THR A 96 10.02 -7.46 -13.15
N HIS A 97 8.98 -7.00 -13.86
CA HIS A 97 8.32 -5.73 -13.59
C HIS A 97 7.64 -5.71 -12.21
N CYS A 98 6.94 -6.78 -11.81
CA CYS A 98 6.26 -6.86 -10.50
C CYS A 98 7.23 -6.75 -9.31
N ARG A 99 8.54 -6.90 -9.53
CA ARG A 99 9.58 -6.74 -8.52
C ARG A 99 10.16 -5.33 -8.43
N THR A 100 9.75 -4.43 -9.33
CA THR A 100 10.23 -3.05 -9.35
C THR A 100 9.56 -2.22 -8.25
N MET A 101 10.22 -1.13 -7.85
CA MET A 101 9.68 -0.20 -6.86
C MET A 101 8.39 0.47 -7.34
N GLU A 102 8.27 0.67 -8.65
CA GLU A 102 7.09 1.27 -9.28
C GLU A 102 5.86 0.40 -9.13
N HIS A 103 6.00 -0.89 -9.42
CA HIS A 103 4.91 -1.84 -9.22
C HIS A 103 4.49 -1.94 -7.76
N VAL A 104 5.47 -2.05 -6.84
CA VAL A 104 5.17 -2.12 -5.40
C VAL A 104 4.52 -0.83 -4.89
N ALA A 105 4.87 0.33 -5.44
CA ALA A 105 4.21 1.58 -5.09
C ALA A 105 2.72 1.56 -5.45
N HIS A 106 2.38 1.12 -6.68
CA HIS A 106 0.98 0.98 -7.09
C HIS A 106 0.22 -0.09 -6.30
N LEU A 107 0.85 -1.23 -6.01
CA LEU A 107 0.22 -2.33 -5.27
C LEU A 107 -0.24 -1.90 -3.86
N PHE A 108 0.45 -0.96 -3.24
CA PHE A 108 0.13 -0.44 -1.90
C PHE A 108 -0.51 0.95 -1.91
N ASP A 109 -0.83 1.50 -3.09
CA ASP A 109 -1.37 2.85 -3.27
C ASP A 109 -0.53 3.94 -2.57
N VAL A 110 0.79 3.92 -2.83
CA VAL A 110 1.73 4.90 -2.26
C VAL A 110 2.54 5.60 -3.33
N ASP A 111 3.02 6.80 -3.03
CA ASP A 111 3.92 7.50 -3.94
C ASP A 111 5.31 6.85 -3.99
N LYS A 112 5.84 6.70 -5.20
CA LYS A 112 7.16 6.09 -5.45
C LYS A 112 8.29 6.84 -4.76
N SER A 113 8.22 8.17 -4.67
CA SER A 113 9.24 9.00 -4.03
C SER A 113 9.25 8.83 -2.52
N ASP A 114 8.07 8.71 -1.89
CA ASP A 114 7.96 8.43 -0.46
C ASP A 114 8.45 7.01 -0.14
N LEU A 115 8.09 6.03 -0.96
CA LEU A 115 8.58 4.66 -0.86
C LEU A 115 10.11 4.60 -0.95
N GLN A 116 10.69 5.33 -1.90
CA GLN A 116 12.14 5.40 -2.07
C GLN A 116 12.83 5.97 -0.82
N GLN A 117 12.28 7.04 -0.23
CA GLN A 117 12.80 7.61 1.01
C GLN A 117 12.70 6.61 2.16
N GLN A 118 11.59 5.89 2.27
CA GLN A 118 11.38 4.92 3.35
C GLN A 118 12.29 3.71 3.25
N VAL A 119 12.53 3.19 2.03
CA VAL A 119 13.48 2.12 1.80
C VAL A 119 14.90 2.53 2.24
N ARG A 120 15.33 3.76 1.90
CA ARG A 120 16.63 4.28 2.34
C ARG A 120 16.75 4.36 3.86
N LYS A 121 15.70 4.84 4.54
CA LYS A 121 15.64 4.86 6.01
C LYS A 121 15.73 3.46 6.60
N HIS A 122 15.01 2.50 6.03
CA HIS A 122 15.06 1.10 6.48
C HIS A 122 16.45 0.48 6.26
N GLU A 123 17.11 0.75 5.14
CA GLU A 123 18.48 0.29 4.89
C GLU A 123 19.47 0.90 5.90
N GLN A 124 19.32 2.19 6.26
CA GLN A 124 20.13 2.84 7.30
C GLN A 124 19.96 2.19 8.67
N LEU A 125 18.72 1.94 9.10
CA LEU A 125 18.44 1.32 10.39
C LEU A 125 18.98 -0.12 10.52
N GLU A 126 18.98 -0.87 9.42
CA GLU A 126 19.55 -2.23 9.40
C GLU A 126 21.08 -2.24 9.47
N MET A 127 21.75 -1.17 9.01
CA MET A 127 23.21 -1.03 9.09
C MET A 127 23.71 -0.60 10.49
N GLU A 128 22.85 0.02 11.29
CA GLU A 128 23.15 0.46 12.66
C GLU A 128 22.97 -0.65 13.71
N ARG A 129 22.51 -1.84 13.30
CA ARG A 129 22.28 -3.03 14.14
C ARG A 129 23.42 -4.03 14.05
#